data_AF-A0A0M1GH51-F1
#
_entry.id   AF-A0A0M1GH51-F1
#
_cell.length_a   1.000
_cell.length_b   1.000
_cell.length_c   1.000
_cell.angle_alpha   90.00
_cell.angle_beta   90.00
_cell.angle_gamma   90.00
#
_symmetry.space_group_name_H-M   'P 1'
#
loop_
_entity.id
_entity.type
_entity.pdbx_description
1 polymer ?
#
loop_
_entity_poly.entity_id
_entity_poly.type
_entity_poly.pdbx_seq_one_letter_code
_entity_poly.pdbx_strand_id
1 'polypeptide(L)'
;QGQIDSVKETADAVVNLDDTVVSLWEAISNPGKTYNNVVVSLKDWDEAYALALQENPKLAGEMQGYRQGKMKGVSTGGVVLSGTGLGIAKSIAKLKNGKIDVAHSGINVAKIKPKTCSFRGDMEVKTEQGYKPIASIKVGDKVYAKNELTGQMTYQRVQAHYNNPYDFTVYVEVIDEQGKQQTIVSNKIHPFFTQVNQGELVPSSEGHHYNGEIQNAQWVDAQNLKAGYKLLSENNHWQTVKGVSIKAEKLSAYNLTVETDHTY
;
A
#
# COMPACT_ATOMS: atom_id res chain seq x y z
N GLN A 1 10.71 -37.58 -6.13
CA GLN A 1 11.16 -36.81 -4.96
C GLN A 1 11.62 -35.41 -5.41
N GLY A 2 10.71 -34.49 -5.78
CA GLY A 2 11.15 -33.26 -6.46
C GLY A 2 10.09 -32.19 -6.73
N GLN A 3 9.16 -31.97 -5.79
CA GLN A 3 8.13 -30.93 -5.92
C GLN A 3 7.84 -30.14 -4.64
N ILE A 4 8.64 -30.29 -3.57
CA ILE A 4 8.34 -29.64 -2.28
C ILE A 4 9.36 -28.56 -1.89
N ASP A 5 10.54 -28.52 -2.51
CA ASP A 5 11.59 -27.57 -2.12
C ASP A 5 11.60 -26.25 -2.94
N SER A 6 10.89 -26.17 -4.08
CA SER A 6 10.81 -24.92 -4.86
C SER A 6 9.87 -23.87 -4.27
N VAL A 7 9.00 -24.25 -3.32
CA VAL A 7 8.02 -23.37 -2.66
C VAL A 7 8.67 -22.57 -1.52
N LYS A 8 9.78 -23.07 -0.97
CA LYS A 8 10.50 -22.43 0.14
C LYS A 8 11.49 -21.36 -0.33
N GLU A 9 12.11 -21.54 -1.49
CA GLU A 9 12.97 -20.51 -2.12
C GLU A 9 12.17 -19.44 -2.89
N THR A 10 10.88 -19.65 -3.17
CA THR A 10 9.98 -18.62 -3.75
C THR A 10 9.42 -17.64 -2.74
N ALA A 11 9.54 -17.92 -1.43
CA ALA A 11 9.03 -17.04 -0.38
C ALA A 11 9.94 -15.83 -0.10
N ASP A 12 11.24 -15.92 -0.40
CA ASP A 12 12.22 -14.88 -0.07
C ASP A 12 12.35 -13.78 -1.14
N ALA A 13 11.63 -13.86 -2.25
CA ALA A 13 11.57 -12.81 -3.27
C ALA A 13 10.36 -11.86 -3.11
N VAL A 14 9.55 -12.05 -2.07
CA VAL A 14 8.32 -11.28 -1.79
C VAL A 14 8.61 -9.87 -1.25
N VAL A 15 9.87 -9.53 -1.00
CA VAL A 15 10.26 -8.30 -0.30
C VAL A 15 10.67 -7.22 -1.29
N ASN A 16 9.87 -6.14 -1.35
CA ASN A 16 10.09 -4.87 -2.04
C ASN A 16 9.60 -4.78 -3.50
N LEU A 17 8.28 -4.75 -3.69
CA LEU A 17 7.73 -3.94 -4.77
C LEU A 17 7.60 -2.52 -4.24
N ASP A 18 8.43 -1.63 -4.77
CA ASP A 18 8.42 -0.19 -4.51
C ASP A 18 7.02 0.41 -4.81
N ASP A 19 6.55 1.37 -4.00
CA ASP A 19 5.21 1.98 -4.07
C ASP A 19 4.96 2.81 -5.36
N THR A 20 5.86 2.70 -6.34
CA THR A 20 5.90 3.43 -7.62
C THR A 20 5.30 2.64 -8.80
N VAL A 21 4.66 1.50 -8.54
CA VAL A 21 4.13 0.58 -9.56
C VAL A 21 2.67 0.91 -9.90
N VAL A 22 2.41 1.24 -11.17
CA VAL A 22 1.05 1.50 -11.69
C VAL A 22 0.61 0.42 -12.67
N SER A 23 -0.65 0.41 -13.08
CA SER A 23 -1.13 -0.55 -14.08
C SER A 23 -0.92 -0.10 -15.51
N LEU A 24 -0.96 -1.06 -16.43
CA LEU A 24 -0.95 -0.78 -17.87
C LEU A 24 -2.09 0.17 -18.27
N TRP A 25 -3.28 0.01 -17.71
CA TRP A 25 -4.42 0.89 -18.00
C TRP A 25 -4.20 2.34 -17.53
N GLU A 26 -3.71 2.51 -16.31
CA GLU A 26 -3.40 3.83 -15.74
C GLU A 26 -2.34 4.56 -16.58
N ALA A 27 -1.30 3.83 -17.02
CA ALA A 27 -0.25 4.37 -17.87
C ALA A 27 -0.75 4.79 -19.26
N ILE A 28 -1.77 4.11 -19.81
CA ILE A 28 -2.39 4.45 -21.10
C ILE A 28 -3.37 5.62 -20.96
N SER A 29 -4.13 5.64 -19.86
CA SER A 29 -5.17 6.64 -19.60
C SER A 29 -4.60 8.03 -19.27
N ASN A 30 -3.35 8.09 -18.83
CA ASN A 30 -2.65 9.32 -18.47
C ASN A 30 -1.32 9.47 -19.25
N PRO A 31 -1.36 9.67 -20.58
CA PRO A 31 -0.16 9.66 -21.42
C PRO A 31 0.82 10.82 -21.14
N GLY A 32 0.38 11.85 -20.41
CA GLY A 32 1.22 12.97 -19.96
C GLY A 32 1.99 12.71 -18.66
N LYS A 33 1.75 11.58 -17.98
CA LYS A 33 2.46 11.20 -16.74
C LYS A 33 3.56 10.19 -17.06
N THR A 34 4.70 10.32 -16.36
CA THR A 34 5.82 9.38 -16.44
C THR A 34 5.73 8.38 -15.29
N TYR A 35 5.96 7.11 -15.60
CA TYR A 35 5.87 6.01 -14.64
C TYR A 35 7.16 5.21 -14.64
N ASN A 36 7.65 4.88 -13.46
CA ASN A 36 8.89 4.11 -13.30
C ASN A 36 8.67 2.60 -13.46
N ASN A 37 7.49 2.13 -13.03
CA ASN A 37 7.12 0.72 -13.06
C ASN A 37 5.66 0.55 -13.50
N VAL A 38 5.40 -0.38 -14.41
CA VAL A 38 4.06 -0.71 -14.93
C VAL A 38 3.79 -2.21 -14.78
N VAL A 39 2.67 -2.59 -14.18
CA VAL A 39 2.22 -3.99 -14.10
C VAL A 39 1.20 -4.29 -15.19
N VAL A 40 1.43 -5.40 -15.89
CA VAL A 40 0.50 -6.03 -16.83
C VAL A 40 -0.03 -7.30 -16.18
N SER A 41 -1.34 -7.57 -16.19
CA SER A 41 -1.86 -8.83 -15.65
C SER A 41 -1.32 -10.04 -16.44
N LEU A 42 -1.19 -11.21 -15.83
CA LEU A 42 -0.73 -12.42 -16.55
C LEU A 42 -1.65 -12.76 -17.73
N LYS A 43 -2.97 -12.59 -17.54
CA LYS A 43 -3.95 -12.76 -18.61
C LYS A 43 -3.71 -11.80 -19.76
N ASP A 44 -3.55 -10.51 -19.45
CA ASP A 44 -3.30 -9.50 -20.48
C ASP A 44 -1.99 -9.73 -21.23
N TRP A 45 -0.97 -10.18 -20.49
CA TRP A 45 0.32 -10.54 -21.02
C TRP A 45 0.24 -11.73 -21.98
N ASP A 46 -0.45 -12.80 -21.59
CA ASP A 46 -0.58 -14.00 -22.42
C ASP A 46 -1.43 -13.73 -23.68
N GLU A 47 -2.51 -12.97 -23.57
CA GLU A 47 -3.30 -12.52 -24.71
C GLU A 47 -2.49 -11.62 -25.64
N ALA A 48 -1.74 -10.66 -25.10
CA ALA A 48 -0.88 -9.78 -25.88
C ALA A 48 0.25 -10.56 -26.56
N TYR A 49 0.80 -11.57 -25.88
CA TYR A 49 1.85 -12.42 -26.43
C TYR A 49 1.31 -13.30 -27.57
N ALA A 50 0.14 -13.90 -27.40
CA ALA A 50 -0.52 -14.68 -28.45
C ALA A 50 -0.82 -13.82 -29.70
N LEU A 51 -1.28 -12.58 -29.50
CA LEU A 51 -1.50 -11.63 -30.59
C LEU A 51 -0.17 -11.18 -31.22
N ALA A 52 0.85 -10.91 -30.41
CA ALA A 52 2.17 -10.51 -30.88
C ALA A 52 2.84 -11.62 -31.72
N LEU A 53 2.66 -12.89 -31.37
CA LEU A 53 3.15 -14.01 -32.17
C LEU A 53 2.60 -14.00 -33.61
N GLN A 54 1.39 -13.48 -33.80
CA GLN A 54 0.73 -13.42 -35.11
C GLN A 54 1.01 -12.10 -35.84
N GLU A 55 0.94 -10.98 -35.14
CA GLU A 55 0.92 -9.63 -35.74
C GLU A 55 2.22 -8.85 -35.56
N ASN A 56 3.03 -9.18 -34.54
CA ASN A 56 4.26 -8.46 -34.24
C ASN A 56 5.34 -9.39 -33.63
N PRO A 57 5.95 -10.28 -34.44
CA PRO A 57 6.92 -11.27 -33.95
C PRO A 57 8.12 -10.67 -33.21
N LYS A 58 8.49 -9.43 -33.55
CA LYS A 58 9.54 -8.68 -32.85
C LYS A 58 9.14 -8.40 -31.39
N LEU A 59 7.92 -7.90 -31.16
CA LEU A 59 7.39 -7.69 -29.81
C LEU A 59 7.27 -9.01 -29.04
N ALA A 60 6.85 -10.09 -29.68
CA ALA A 60 6.81 -11.41 -29.04
C ALA A 60 8.21 -11.85 -28.57
N GLY A 61 9.25 -11.63 -29.39
CA GLY A 61 10.63 -11.86 -29.00
C GLY A 61 11.07 -11.01 -27.81
N GLU A 62 10.71 -9.72 -27.78
CA GLU A 62 10.99 -8.81 -26.66
C GLU A 62 10.29 -9.25 -25.37
N MET A 63 9.02 -9.63 -25.44
CA MET A 63 8.23 -10.15 -24.32
C MET A 63 8.83 -11.46 -23.77
N GLN A 64 9.17 -12.40 -24.64
CA GLN A 64 9.78 -13.66 -24.24
C GLN A 64 11.16 -13.45 -23.60
N GLY A 65 12.00 -12.60 -24.19
CA GLY A 65 13.32 -12.26 -23.65
C GLY A 65 13.22 -11.57 -22.30
N TYR A 66 12.27 -10.64 -22.13
CA TYR A 66 12.02 -9.97 -20.86
C TYR A 66 11.60 -10.97 -19.77
N ARG A 67 10.71 -11.91 -20.11
CA ARG A 67 10.26 -12.98 -19.19
C ARG A 67 11.41 -13.91 -18.78
N GLN A 68 12.30 -14.28 -19.70
CA GLN A 68 13.41 -15.19 -19.40
C GLN A 68 14.56 -14.50 -18.65
N GLY A 69 14.81 -13.21 -18.90
CA GLY A 69 15.95 -12.48 -18.35
C GLY A 69 15.69 -11.73 -17.05
N LYS A 70 14.45 -11.30 -16.77
CA LYS A 70 14.13 -10.37 -15.66
C LYS A 70 13.02 -10.80 -14.70
N MET A 71 12.33 -11.92 -14.93
CA MET A 71 11.28 -12.43 -14.02
C MET A 71 11.80 -13.27 -12.83
N LYS A 72 13.08 -13.15 -12.46
CA LYS A 72 13.55 -13.76 -11.22
C LYS A 72 12.95 -13.02 -10.02
N GLY A 73 11.87 -13.55 -9.46
CA GLY A 73 11.37 -13.18 -8.13
C GLY A 73 10.14 -12.26 -8.05
N VAL A 74 9.36 -12.08 -9.12
CA VAL A 74 8.20 -11.15 -9.08
C VAL A 74 6.88 -11.92 -8.94
N SER A 75 6.29 -11.92 -7.75
CA SER A 75 4.99 -12.54 -7.43
C SER A 75 3.84 -11.51 -7.44
N THR A 76 3.55 -10.90 -8.60
CA THR A 76 2.53 -9.82 -8.69
C THR A 76 1.17 -10.23 -9.26
N GLY A 77 0.92 -11.51 -9.54
CA GLY A 77 -0.25 -11.88 -10.36
C GLY A 77 -0.21 -11.23 -11.76
N GLY A 78 0.98 -10.76 -12.17
CA GLY A 78 1.24 -9.99 -13.38
C GLY A 78 2.73 -9.94 -13.73
N VAL A 79 3.08 -9.20 -14.78
CA VAL A 79 4.45 -8.92 -15.23
C VAL A 79 4.77 -7.45 -14.93
N VAL A 80 5.82 -7.21 -14.13
CA VAL A 80 6.30 -5.84 -13.84
C VAL A 80 7.30 -5.40 -14.90
N LEU A 81 6.97 -4.30 -15.56
CA LEU A 81 7.75 -3.64 -16.60
C LEU A 81 8.42 -2.40 -16.02
N SER A 82 9.74 -2.38 -16.03
CA SER A 82 10.55 -1.26 -15.53
C SER A 82 11.69 -0.92 -16.48
N GLY A 83 12.15 0.33 -16.46
CA GLY A 83 13.24 0.81 -17.32
C GLY A 83 12.97 0.52 -18.80
N THR A 84 13.81 -0.32 -19.41
CA THR A 84 13.65 -0.75 -20.82
C THR A 84 12.37 -1.56 -21.08
N GLY A 85 11.78 -2.18 -20.06
CA GLY A 85 10.51 -2.90 -20.13
C GLY A 85 9.28 -2.00 -20.34
N LEU A 86 9.36 -0.71 -19.99
CA LEU A 86 8.25 0.23 -20.19
C LEU A 86 7.88 0.42 -21.67
N GLY A 87 8.84 0.20 -22.58
CA GLY A 87 8.59 0.17 -24.02
C GLY A 87 7.65 -0.96 -24.44
N ILE A 88 7.72 -2.11 -23.76
CA ILE A 88 6.85 -3.27 -24.00
C ILE A 88 5.41 -2.94 -23.62
N ALA A 89 5.18 -2.22 -22.52
CA ALA A 89 3.85 -1.76 -22.09
C ALA A 89 3.18 -0.91 -23.19
N LYS A 90 3.91 0.06 -23.74
CA LYS A 90 3.41 0.92 -24.83
C LYS A 90 3.09 0.11 -26.10
N SER A 91 3.90 -0.91 -26.41
CA SER A 91 3.69 -1.77 -27.57
C SER A 91 2.47 -2.68 -27.40
N ILE A 92 2.25 -3.23 -26.21
CA ILE A 92 1.05 -4.02 -25.87
C ILE A 92 -0.22 -3.16 -26.00
N ALA A 93 -0.17 -1.93 -25.48
CA ALA A 93 -1.30 -0.98 -25.56
C ALA A 93 -1.74 -0.70 -27.01
N LYS A 94 -0.75 -0.49 -27.90
CA LYS A 94 -0.97 -0.27 -29.34
C LYS A 94 -1.49 -1.54 -30.02
N LEU A 95 -0.94 -2.70 -29.69
CA LEU A 95 -1.33 -3.98 -30.27
C LEU A 95 -2.79 -4.34 -29.96
N LYS A 96 -3.23 -4.12 -28.71
CA LYS A 96 -4.63 -4.32 -28.31
C LYS A 96 -5.57 -3.19 -28.77
N ASN A 97 -5.09 -2.24 -29.59
CA ASN A 97 -5.86 -1.14 -30.18
C ASN A 97 -6.67 -0.33 -29.13
N GLY A 98 -6.15 -0.20 -27.91
CA GLY A 98 -6.84 0.42 -26.77
C GLY A 98 -8.04 -0.36 -26.20
N LYS A 99 -8.42 -1.49 -26.80
CA LYS A 99 -9.51 -2.38 -26.35
C LYS A 99 -8.97 -3.43 -25.37
N ILE A 100 -8.61 -2.99 -24.16
CA ILE A 100 -8.37 -3.92 -23.05
C ILE A 100 -9.73 -4.19 -22.40
N ASP A 101 -10.21 -5.43 -22.48
CA ASP A 101 -11.52 -5.81 -21.94
C ASP A 101 -11.47 -5.81 -20.40
N VAL A 102 -12.20 -4.86 -19.82
CA VAL A 102 -12.18 -4.51 -18.38
C VAL A 102 -12.80 -5.61 -17.51
N ALA A 103 -13.49 -6.58 -18.11
CA ALA A 103 -14.23 -7.63 -17.40
C ALA A 103 -13.36 -8.80 -16.92
N HIS A 104 -12.09 -8.92 -17.36
CA HIS A 104 -11.20 -9.99 -16.89
C HIS A 104 -9.74 -9.57 -16.68
N SER A 105 -9.41 -8.29 -16.87
CA SER A 105 -8.30 -7.65 -16.19
C SER A 105 -8.72 -7.46 -14.72
N GLY A 106 -8.80 -8.57 -13.98
CA GLY A 106 -9.17 -8.61 -12.56
C GLY A 106 -8.23 -7.83 -11.65
N ILE A 107 -7.23 -7.14 -12.19
CA ILE A 107 -6.53 -6.07 -11.51
C ILE A 107 -7.35 -4.79 -11.68
N ASN A 108 -8.43 -4.67 -10.93
CA ASN A 108 -9.08 -3.38 -10.70
C ASN A 108 -8.06 -2.53 -9.95
N VAL A 109 -7.21 -1.74 -10.61
CA VAL A 109 -6.13 -1.01 -9.91
C VAL A 109 -6.70 0.17 -9.12
N ALA A 110 -7.90 0.61 -9.48
CA ALA A 110 -8.72 1.50 -8.64
C ALA A 110 -9.29 0.81 -7.38
N LYS A 111 -9.29 -0.53 -7.29
CA LYS A 111 -9.68 -1.29 -6.07
C LYS A 111 -8.59 -2.21 -5.50
N ILE A 112 -7.45 -2.31 -6.14
CA ILE A 112 -6.23 -2.88 -5.58
C ILE A 112 -5.39 -1.68 -5.16
N LYS A 113 -5.93 -0.93 -4.19
CA LYS A 113 -5.07 -0.62 -3.07
C LYS A 113 -4.67 -1.99 -2.52
N PRO A 114 -3.41 -2.44 -2.60
CA PRO A 114 -3.00 -3.56 -1.77
C PRO A 114 -3.53 -3.22 -0.38
N LYS A 115 -4.30 -4.12 0.22
CA LYS A 115 -4.83 -3.88 1.56
C LYS A 115 -3.65 -4.00 2.50
N THR A 116 -2.87 -2.91 2.54
CA THR A 116 -1.68 -2.77 3.35
C THR A 116 -2.16 -2.97 4.77
N CYS A 117 -1.59 -3.95 5.43
CA CYS A 117 -1.90 -4.16 6.84
C CYS A 117 -0.92 -3.34 7.63
N SER A 118 -1.43 -2.58 8.59
CA SER A 118 -0.69 -1.46 9.16
C SER A 118 -0.22 -1.78 10.55
N PHE A 119 -1.10 -2.24 11.44
CA PHE A 119 -0.81 -2.26 12.86
C PHE A 119 -0.55 -3.66 13.42
N ARG A 120 0.30 -3.76 14.45
CA ARG A 120 0.44 -5.01 15.21
C ARG A 120 -0.89 -5.38 15.86
N GLY A 121 -1.15 -6.69 15.99
CA GLY A 121 -2.46 -7.20 16.43
C GLY A 121 -2.93 -6.76 17.81
N ASP A 122 -2.01 -6.38 18.70
CA ASP A 122 -2.27 -5.86 20.04
C ASP A 122 -2.57 -4.36 20.07
N MET A 123 -2.44 -3.65 18.95
CA MET A 123 -2.77 -2.22 18.88
C MET A 123 -4.26 -2.02 19.09
N GLU A 124 -4.60 -1.15 20.02
CA GLU A 124 -5.97 -0.93 20.46
C GLU A 124 -6.72 0.03 19.51
N VAL A 125 -7.94 -0.35 19.15
CA VAL A 125 -8.89 0.48 18.41
C VAL A 125 -10.07 0.78 19.33
N LYS A 126 -10.55 2.02 19.30
CA LYS A 126 -11.68 2.45 20.11
C LYS A 126 -12.98 1.90 19.51
N THR A 127 -13.74 1.15 20.31
CA THR A 127 -15.05 0.59 19.94
C THR A 127 -16.16 1.14 20.83
N GLU A 128 -17.43 0.89 20.47
CA GLU A 128 -18.59 1.26 21.32
C GLU A 128 -18.53 0.62 22.73
N GLN A 129 -17.74 -0.45 22.92
CA GLN A 129 -17.59 -1.19 24.18
C GLN A 129 -16.26 -0.89 24.90
N GLY A 130 -15.51 0.12 24.44
CA GLY A 130 -14.16 0.42 24.91
C GLY A 130 -13.08 -0.01 23.92
N TYR A 131 -11.82 0.05 24.33
CA TYR A 131 -10.68 -0.30 23.49
C TYR A 131 -10.57 -1.82 23.32
N LYS A 132 -10.29 -2.26 22.09
CA LYS A 132 -10.06 -3.67 21.76
C LYS A 132 -8.83 -3.80 20.85
N PRO A 133 -8.00 -4.85 21.02
CA PRO A 133 -6.93 -5.16 20.07
C PRO A 133 -7.46 -5.34 18.64
N ILE A 134 -6.79 -4.77 17.65
CA ILE A 134 -7.19 -4.84 16.23
C ILE A 134 -7.30 -6.29 15.72
N ALA A 135 -6.49 -7.21 16.23
CA ALA A 135 -6.58 -8.63 15.89
C ALA A 135 -7.88 -9.30 16.38
N SER A 136 -8.55 -8.73 17.38
CA SER A 136 -9.77 -9.28 17.98
C SER A 136 -11.06 -8.72 17.39
N ILE A 137 -10.97 -7.64 16.60
CA ILE A 137 -12.11 -6.95 16.00
C ILE A 137 -12.70 -7.81 14.88
N LYS A 138 -14.03 -7.86 14.82
CA LYS A 138 -14.77 -8.67 13.85
C LYS A 138 -15.58 -7.81 12.91
N VAL A 139 -15.87 -8.35 11.72
CA VAL A 139 -16.84 -7.76 10.80
C VAL A 139 -18.18 -7.56 11.54
N GLY A 140 -18.72 -6.35 11.44
CA GLY A 140 -19.93 -5.94 12.14
C GLY A 140 -19.71 -5.22 13.47
N ASP A 141 -18.52 -5.30 14.08
CA ASP A 141 -18.16 -4.43 15.21
C ASP A 141 -18.16 -2.97 14.76
N LYS A 142 -18.40 -2.04 15.69
CA LYS A 142 -18.28 -0.61 15.39
C LYS A 142 -17.03 -0.02 16.01
N VAL A 143 -16.22 0.62 15.17
CA VAL A 143 -14.98 1.30 15.55
C VAL A 143 -15.11 2.80 15.33
N TYR A 144 -14.38 3.58 16.12
CA TYR A 144 -14.43 5.03 16.08
C TYR A 144 -13.57 5.55 14.92
N ALA A 145 -14.21 6.06 13.88
CA ALA A 145 -13.56 6.57 12.68
C ALA A 145 -13.66 8.10 12.59
N LYS A 146 -12.66 8.72 11.96
CA LYS A 146 -12.63 10.15 11.63
C LYS A 146 -12.79 10.36 10.14
N ASN A 147 -13.76 11.16 9.76
CA ASN A 147 -13.86 11.62 8.38
C ASN A 147 -12.70 12.57 8.08
N GLU A 148 -11.86 12.20 7.12
CA GLU A 148 -10.64 12.95 6.80
C GLU A 148 -10.90 14.36 6.23
N LEU A 149 -12.07 14.58 5.63
CA LEU A 149 -12.44 15.87 5.01
C LEU A 149 -13.09 16.83 6.01
N THR A 150 -13.99 16.32 6.85
CA THR A 150 -14.80 17.14 7.77
C THR A 150 -14.28 17.12 9.20
N GLY A 151 -13.42 16.15 9.54
CA GLY A 151 -12.97 15.90 10.91
C GLY A 151 -14.05 15.31 11.81
N GLN A 152 -15.25 15.02 11.30
CA GLN A 152 -16.35 14.44 12.07
C GLN A 152 -15.99 13.02 12.52
N MET A 153 -16.18 12.76 13.81
CA MET A 153 -15.95 11.43 14.38
C MET A 153 -17.26 10.65 14.47
N THR A 154 -17.27 9.39 14.02
CA THR A 154 -18.46 8.52 14.08
C THR A 154 -18.08 7.06 14.35
N TYR A 155 -18.97 6.31 14.99
CA TYR A 155 -18.81 4.86 15.11
C TYR A 155 -19.29 4.18 13.83
N GLN A 156 -18.40 3.50 13.12
CA GLN A 156 -18.68 2.86 11.84
C GLN A 156 -18.50 1.36 11.90
N ARG A 157 -19.38 0.65 11.18
CA ARG A 157 -19.33 -0.80 11.09
C ARG A 157 -18.10 -1.24 10.31
N VAL A 158 -17.35 -2.18 10.88
CA VAL A 158 -16.27 -2.88 10.20
C VAL A 158 -16.87 -3.76 9.12
N GLN A 159 -16.50 -3.49 7.87
CA GLN A 159 -16.91 -4.24 6.68
C GLN A 159 -15.96 -5.39 6.38
N ALA A 160 -14.68 -5.24 6.76
CA ALA A 160 -13.67 -6.25 6.53
C ALA A 160 -12.47 -6.10 7.46
N HIS A 161 -11.79 -7.21 7.67
CA HIS A 161 -10.61 -7.36 8.52
C HIS A 161 -9.54 -8.10 7.72
N TYR A 162 -8.31 -7.60 7.78
CA TYR A 162 -7.19 -8.12 7.00
C TYR A 162 -6.00 -8.40 7.89
N ASN A 163 -5.17 -9.35 7.47
CA ASN A 163 -3.90 -9.65 8.09
C ASN A 163 -2.86 -9.95 7.01
N ASN A 164 -1.68 -9.35 7.09
CA ASN A 164 -0.55 -9.63 6.21
C ASN A 164 0.77 -9.57 6.99
N PRO A 165 1.74 -10.46 6.70
CA PRO A 165 3.06 -10.41 7.29
C PRO A 165 3.97 -9.35 6.63
N TYR A 166 4.89 -8.79 7.41
CA TYR A 166 5.97 -7.89 6.97
C TYR A 166 7.28 -8.28 7.66
N ASP A 167 8.44 -8.05 7.03
CA ASP A 167 9.75 -8.40 7.61
C ASP A 167 10.32 -7.35 8.56
N PHE A 168 9.68 -6.18 8.63
CA PHE A 168 10.10 -5.08 9.48
C PHE A 168 8.94 -4.58 10.34
N THR A 169 9.29 -4.24 11.57
CA THR A 169 8.39 -3.63 12.55
C THR A 169 8.89 -2.24 12.88
N VAL A 170 8.00 -1.25 12.79
CA VAL A 170 8.25 0.13 13.23
C VAL A 170 7.60 0.33 14.59
N TYR A 171 8.39 0.84 15.53
CA TYR A 171 7.95 1.25 16.86
C TYR A 171 8.00 2.76 16.93
N VAL A 172 6.83 3.39 17.10
CA VAL A 172 6.67 4.83 17.26
C VAL A 172 6.35 5.10 18.72
N GLU A 173 7.29 5.67 19.44
CA GLU A 173 7.08 6.09 20.83
C GLU A 173 6.49 7.49 20.83
N VAL A 174 5.36 7.66 21.50
CA VAL A 174 4.71 8.96 21.66
C VAL A 174 4.43 9.27 23.13
N ILE A 175 4.35 10.55 23.44
CA ILE A 175 4.00 11.07 24.76
C ILE A 175 2.86 12.08 24.62
N ASP A 176 1.84 11.97 25.47
CA ASP A 176 0.79 12.97 25.56
C ASP A 176 1.21 14.17 26.43
N GLU A 177 0.34 15.18 26.50
CA GLU A 177 0.58 16.40 27.27
C GLU A 177 0.65 16.15 28.79
N GLN A 178 0.09 15.03 29.25
CA GLN A 178 0.10 14.59 30.64
C GLN A 178 1.36 13.76 30.98
N GLY A 179 2.23 13.51 30.00
CA GLY A 179 3.45 12.73 30.16
C GLY A 179 3.26 11.21 30.06
N LYS A 180 2.05 10.73 29.73
CA LYS A 180 1.79 9.31 29.50
C LYS A 180 2.41 8.90 28.18
N GLN A 181 3.21 7.84 28.22
CA GLN A 181 3.85 7.27 27.05
C GLN A 181 3.04 6.10 26.50
N GLN A 182 3.08 5.95 25.18
CA GLN A 182 2.60 4.76 24.49
C GLN A 182 3.50 4.45 23.29
N THR A 183 3.48 3.19 22.87
CA THR A 183 4.20 2.75 21.67
C THR A 183 3.18 2.26 20.65
N ILE A 184 3.13 2.93 19.50
CA ILE A 184 2.35 2.49 18.36
C ILE A 184 3.26 1.60 17.50
N VAL A 185 2.79 0.41 17.17
CA VAL A 185 3.56 -0.59 16.43
C VAL A 185 2.92 -0.83 15.08
N SER A 186 3.66 -0.53 14.02
CA SER A 186 3.15 -0.51 12.65
C SER A 186 4.16 -1.09 11.64
N ASN A 187 3.72 -1.31 10.41
CA ASN A 187 4.61 -1.51 9.26
C ASN A 187 5.32 -0.19 8.90
N LYS A 188 6.20 -0.23 7.89
CA LYS A 188 6.99 0.93 7.45
C LYS A 188 6.19 2.04 6.76
N ILE A 189 5.16 1.67 6.01
CA ILE A 189 4.49 2.55 5.04
C ILE A 189 3.16 3.10 5.54
N HIS A 190 2.69 2.69 6.73
CA HIS A 190 1.42 3.20 7.25
C HIS A 190 1.51 4.72 7.44
N PRO A 191 0.60 5.50 6.84
CA PRO A 191 0.63 6.94 6.95
C PRO A 191 -0.02 7.40 8.26
N PHE A 192 0.70 8.23 8.99
CA PHE A 192 0.21 8.91 10.18
C PHE A 192 -0.14 10.35 9.84
N PHE A 193 -1.34 10.79 10.24
CA PHE A 193 -1.70 12.20 10.19
C PHE A 193 -0.88 12.98 11.22
N THR A 194 0.02 13.81 10.72
CA THR A 194 1.13 14.34 11.52
C THR A 194 1.30 15.83 11.31
N GLN A 195 1.43 16.60 12.40
CA GLN A 195 1.99 17.94 12.33
C GLN A 195 3.52 17.87 12.42
N VAL A 196 4.18 18.33 11.36
CA VAL A 196 5.66 18.36 11.28
C VAL A 196 6.21 19.73 11.69
N ASN A 197 7.54 19.83 11.73
CA ASN A 197 8.22 21.10 11.92
C ASN A 197 7.98 22.04 10.73
N GLN A 198 7.95 23.35 11.00
CA GLN A 198 7.73 24.36 9.98
C GLN A 198 8.76 24.27 8.85
N GLY A 199 8.26 24.23 7.61
CA GLY A 199 9.10 24.16 6.39
C GLY A 199 9.52 22.75 5.99
N GLU A 200 9.19 21.71 6.76
CA GLU A 200 9.43 20.32 6.35
C GLU A 200 8.33 19.81 5.41
N LEU A 201 8.74 19.23 4.27
CA LEU A 201 7.90 18.43 3.39
C LEU A 201 8.38 16.99 3.47
N VAL A 202 7.52 16.09 3.94
CA VAL A 202 7.85 14.69 4.18
C VAL A 202 6.97 13.84 3.27
N PRO A 203 7.56 12.99 2.41
CA PRO A 203 6.77 12.17 1.50
C PRO A 203 5.98 11.10 2.27
N SER A 204 4.78 10.81 1.77
CA SER A 204 4.02 9.60 2.11
C SER A 204 3.83 8.75 0.86
N SER A 205 4.07 7.45 1.02
CA SER A 205 3.89 6.39 0.01
C SER A 205 2.51 6.41 -0.64
N GLU A 206 1.47 6.75 0.12
CA GLU A 206 0.10 6.80 -0.39
C GLU A 206 -0.21 8.06 -1.21
N GLY A 207 0.71 9.05 -1.25
CA GLY A 207 0.53 10.28 -2.03
C GLY A 207 -0.57 11.21 -1.52
N HIS A 208 -1.03 11.02 -0.27
CA HIS A 208 -2.05 11.85 0.36
C HIS A 208 -1.49 13.24 0.70
N HIS A 209 -1.84 14.23 -0.11
CA HIS A 209 -1.57 15.63 0.19
C HIS A 209 -2.68 16.15 1.11
N TYR A 210 -2.33 16.56 2.32
CA TYR A 210 -3.29 17.20 3.22
C TYR A 210 -3.55 18.64 2.78
N ASN A 211 -4.82 18.94 2.48
CA ASN A 211 -5.28 20.26 2.04
C ASN A 211 -6.20 20.94 3.07
N GLY A 212 -6.20 20.48 4.32
CA GLY A 212 -7.05 21.06 5.38
C GLY A 212 -6.38 22.23 6.12
N GLU A 213 -7.05 22.73 7.15
CA GLU A 213 -6.71 24.01 7.81
C GLU A 213 -5.58 23.91 8.86
N ILE A 214 -5.18 22.69 9.23
CA ILE A 214 -4.15 22.48 10.26
C ILE A 214 -2.78 22.79 9.67
N GLN A 215 -2.17 23.90 10.11
CA GLN A 215 -0.85 24.31 9.66
C GLN A 215 0.21 23.23 9.91
N ASN A 216 1.06 23.02 8.89
CA ASN A 216 2.14 22.02 8.88
C ASN A 216 1.67 20.57 9.09
N ALA A 217 0.38 20.28 8.89
CA ALA A 217 -0.10 18.90 8.90
C ALA A 217 0.09 18.23 7.54
N GLN A 218 0.50 16.98 7.56
CA GLN A 218 0.61 16.12 6.38
C GLN A 218 0.52 14.65 6.80
N TRP A 219 0.29 13.78 5.82
CA TRP A 219 0.43 12.35 6.01
C TRP A 219 1.91 11.98 5.92
N VAL A 220 2.41 11.22 6.88
CA VAL A 220 3.81 10.80 6.97
C VAL A 220 3.87 9.30 7.21
N ASP A 221 4.59 8.57 6.37
CA ASP A 221 4.80 7.13 6.58
C ASP A 221 5.52 6.88 7.92
N ALA A 222 5.19 5.78 8.59
CA ALA A 222 5.75 5.40 9.88
C ALA A 222 7.29 5.48 9.92
N GLN A 223 7.96 5.05 8.85
CA GLN A 223 9.43 5.06 8.75
C GLN A 223 10.05 6.47 8.64
N ASN A 224 9.25 7.47 8.26
CA ASN A 224 9.68 8.85 8.03
C ASN A 224 9.33 9.78 9.20
N LEU A 225 8.61 9.28 10.22
CA LEU A 225 8.33 10.03 11.43
C LEU A 225 9.63 10.38 12.18
N LYS A 226 9.65 11.56 12.81
CA LYS A 226 10.80 12.06 13.58
C LYS A 226 10.36 12.51 14.96
N ALA A 227 11.29 12.50 15.90
CA ALA A 227 11.08 13.07 17.21
C ALA A 227 10.69 14.56 17.09
N GLY A 228 9.72 14.99 17.90
CA GLY A 228 9.15 16.35 17.88
C GLY A 228 7.93 16.52 16.97
N TYR A 229 7.69 15.62 16.03
CA TYR A 229 6.43 15.59 15.27
C TYR A 229 5.26 15.30 16.20
N LYS A 230 4.06 15.71 15.80
CA LYS A 230 2.84 15.50 16.61
C LYS A 230 1.80 14.69 15.87
N LEU A 231 1.29 13.66 16.52
CA LEU A 231 0.19 12.82 16.06
C LEU A 231 -1.11 13.26 16.74
N LEU A 232 -2.22 13.23 16.01
CA LEU A 232 -3.52 13.60 16.56
C LEU A 232 -4.19 12.37 17.19
N SER A 233 -4.64 12.50 18.44
CA SER A 233 -5.42 11.45 19.13
C SER A 233 -6.89 11.46 18.72
N GLU A 234 -7.63 10.46 19.17
CA GLU A 234 -9.07 10.31 18.97
C GLU A 234 -9.91 11.43 19.63
N ASN A 235 -9.33 12.14 20.60
CA ASN A 235 -9.96 13.29 21.27
C ASN A 235 -9.43 14.62 20.73
N ASN A 236 -8.77 14.62 19.56
CA ASN A 236 -8.12 15.79 18.95
C ASN A 236 -7.01 16.42 19.81
N HIS A 237 -6.40 15.65 20.70
CA HIS A 237 -5.23 16.09 21.46
C HIS A 237 -3.94 15.68 20.73
N TRP A 238 -2.90 16.51 20.85
CA TRP A 238 -1.62 16.21 20.23
C TRP A 238 -0.77 15.30 21.11
N GLN A 239 -0.12 14.33 20.48
CA GLN A 239 0.86 13.46 21.09
C GLN A 239 2.20 13.65 20.38
N THR A 240 3.26 13.92 21.13
CA THR A 240 4.58 14.18 20.55
C THR A 240 5.33 12.88 20.34
N VAL A 241 5.85 12.68 19.13
CA VAL A 241 6.77 11.58 18.82
C VAL A 241 8.06 11.78 19.59
N LYS A 242 8.41 10.81 20.43
CA LYS A 242 9.67 10.75 21.19
C LYS A 242 10.78 10.11 20.39
N GLY A 243 10.45 9.09 19.61
CA GLY A 243 11.40 8.33 18.82
C GLY A 243 10.72 7.34 17.90
N VAL A 244 11.45 6.94 16.87
CA VAL A 244 11.03 5.92 15.91
C VAL A 244 12.17 4.92 15.79
N SER A 245 11.86 3.64 15.95
CA SER A 245 12.83 2.57 15.71
C SER A 245 12.27 1.55 14.74
N ILE A 246 13.13 1.10 13.82
CA ILE A 246 12.78 0.11 12.81
C ILE A 246 13.62 -1.14 13.09
N LYS A 247 12.96 -2.27 13.30
CA LYS A 247 13.62 -3.56 13.54
C LYS A 247 13.35 -4.50 12.37
N ALA A 248 14.36 -5.26 11.98
CA ALA A 248 14.22 -6.41 11.08
C ALA A 248 13.57 -7.57 11.87
N GLU A 249 12.30 -7.38 12.18
CA GLU A 249 11.47 -8.22 13.02
C GLU A 249 10.13 -8.43 12.29
N LYS A 250 9.73 -9.70 12.16
CA LYS A 250 8.49 -10.05 11.47
C LYS A 250 7.28 -9.48 12.20
N LEU A 251 6.46 -8.74 11.46
CA LEU A 251 5.20 -8.16 11.92
C LEU A 251 4.03 -8.90 11.27
N SER A 252 3.13 -9.45 12.08
CA SER A 252 1.78 -9.80 11.62
C SER A 252 0.91 -8.54 11.75
N ALA A 253 0.74 -7.81 10.65
CA ALA A 253 0.02 -6.56 10.66
C ALA A 253 -1.46 -6.78 10.33
N TYR A 254 -2.30 -5.89 10.82
CA TYR A 254 -3.75 -5.90 10.65
C TYR A 254 -4.25 -4.58 10.09
N ASN A 255 -5.38 -4.61 9.37
CA ASN A 255 -6.09 -3.42 8.91
C ASN A 255 -7.60 -3.68 8.82
N LEU A 256 -8.41 -2.64 8.91
CA LEU A 256 -9.86 -2.68 8.83
C LEU A 256 -10.35 -1.87 7.62
N THR A 257 -11.45 -2.30 7.01
CA THR A 257 -12.29 -1.42 6.20
C THR A 257 -13.55 -1.11 6.99
N VAL A 258 -13.86 0.18 7.15
CA VAL A 258 -15.10 0.65 7.75
C VAL A 258 -16.07 1.14 6.68
N GLU A 259 -17.32 1.38 7.05
CA GLU A 259 -18.44 1.60 6.13
C GLU A 259 -18.30 2.85 5.25
N THR A 260 -17.77 3.95 5.77
CA THR A 260 -17.77 5.26 5.08
C THR A 260 -16.38 5.89 5.00
N ASP A 261 -15.64 5.89 6.11
CA ASP A 261 -14.34 6.58 6.20
C ASP A 261 -13.14 5.65 5.96
N HIS A 262 -11.95 6.25 5.93
CA HIS A 262 -10.67 5.57 5.71
C HIS A 262 -9.73 5.63 6.91
N THR A 263 -10.26 5.90 8.10
CA THR A 263 -9.51 5.96 9.36
C THR A 263 -10.24 5.17 10.45
N TYR A 264 -9.52 4.77 11.50
CA TYR A 264 -10.04 4.16 12.73
C TYR A 264 -8.97 4.16 13.82
#